data_AF-A0A537T7Q1-F1
#
_entry.id   AF-A0A537T7Q1-F1
#
_cell.length_a   1.000
_cell.length_b   1.000
_cell.length_c   1.000
_cell.angle_alpha   90.00
_cell.angle_beta   90.00
_cell.angle_gamma   90.00
#
_symmetry.space_group_name_H-M   'P 1'
#
loop_
_entity.id
_entity.type
_entity.pdbx_description
1 polymer ?
#
loop_
_entity_poly.entity_id
_entity_poly.type
_entity_poly.pdbx_seq_one_letter_code
_entity_poly.pdbx_strand_id
1 'polypeptide(L)'
;MTFWTTLLIIHGLLAVALLGAITHQAVAVWMPARAKAGNFVTRFRAVPSTSYVAAIIVLYVVTFVMGAWIYTQYRFTARLALEQLRFFKTVGVFEMKEHVATIGLIVLPAYWAFWRQPLSEDYVGARKSVTLFLAIIVWANFLIGHIANNARGFGS
;
A
#
# COMPACT_ATOMS: atom_id res chain seq x y z
N MET A 1 -5.92 22.39 -12.48
CA MET A 1 -5.42 21.09 -12.96
C MET A 1 -4.05 20.75 -12.36
N THR A 2 -3.03 21.62 -12.48
CA THR A 2 -1.66 21.36 -12.02
C THR A 2 -1.55 20.84 -10.57
N PHE A 3 -2.25 21.46 -9.62
CA PHE A 3 -2.26 21.02 -8.21
C PHE A 3 -2.66 19.54 -8.05
N TRP A 4 -3.78 19.12 -8.63
CA TRP A 4 -4.29 17.76 -8.51
C TRP A 4 -3.39 16.74 -9.20
N THR A 5 -2.81 17.11 -10.35
CA THR A 5 -1.84 16.28 -11.06
C THR A 5 -0.57 16.08 -10.23
N THR A 6 -0.01 17.16 -9.67
CA THR A 6 1.15 17.07 -8.78
C THR A 6 0.86 16.20 -7.56
N LEU A 7 -0.31 16.37 -6.94
CA LEU A 7 -0.72 15.58 -5.78
C LEU A 7 -0.85 14.08 -6.13
N LEU A 8 -1.46 13.75 -7.27
CA LEU A 8 -1.57 12.39 -7.80
C LEU A 8 -0.19 11.76 -8.07
N ILE A 9 0.74 12.52 -8.64
CA ILE A 9 2.11 12.05 -8.89
C ILE A 9 2.81 11.75 -7.56
N ILE A 10 2.78 12.67 -6.60
CA ILE A 10 3.42 12.47 -5.29
C ILE A 10 2.78 11.28 -4.58
N HIS A 11 1.45 11.17 -4.56
CA HIS A 11 0.75 10.03 -3.98
C HIS A 11 1.16 8.71 -4.64
N GLY A 12 1.23 8.69 -5.98
CA GLY A 12 1.67 7.52 -6.74
C GLY A 12 3.10 7.09 -6.40
N LEU A 13 4.03 8.04 -6.30
CA LEU A 13 5.42 7.76 -5.90
C LEU A 13 5.52 7.20 -4.48
N LEU A 14 4.77 7.78 -3.54
CA LEU A 14 4.70 7.27 -2.16
C LEU A 14 4.05 5.89 -2.08
N ALA A 15 3.03 5.63 -2.91
CA ALA A 15 2.40 4.32 -3.00
C ALA A 15 3.37 3.27 -3.57
N VAL A 16 4.21 3.61 -4.56
CA VAL A 16 5.29 2.73 -5.05
C VAL A 16 6.33 2.47 -3.95
N ALA A 17 6.73 3.50 -3.20
CA ALA A 17 7.65 3.34 -2.08
C ALA A 17 7.09 2.41 -0.99
N LEU A 18 5.81 2.58 -0.64
CA LEU A 18 5.08 1.71 0.30
C LEU A 18 5.01 0.27 -0.21
N LEU A 19 4.66 0.09 -1.49
CA LEU A 19 4.58 -1.21 -2.15
C LEU A 19 5.92 -1.94 -2.11
N GLY A 20 7.02 -1.25 -2.40
CA GLY A 20 8.37 -1.79 -2.29
C GLY A 20 8.71 -2.17 -0.85
N ALA A 21 8.50 -1.25 0.09
CA ALA A 21 8.81 -1.46 1.51
C ALA A 21 8.09 -2.68 2.11
N ILE A 22 6.78 -2.79 1.91
CA ILE A 22 5.98 -3.90 2.44
C ILE A 22 6.32 -5.23 1.75
N THR A 23 6.62 -5.21 0.45
CA THR A 23 7.01 -6.41 -0.30
C THR A 23 8.36 -6.95 0.16
N HIS A 24 9.35 -6.06 0.33
CA HIS A 24 10.66 -6.44 0.88
C HIS A 24 10.53 -7.04 2.28
N GLN A 25 9.77 -6.40 3.17
CA GLN A 25 9.58 -6.92 4.51
C GLN A 25 8.83 -8.27 4.50
N ALA A 26 7.76 -8.39 3.73
CA ALA A 26 7.00 -9.64 3.60
C ALA A 26 7.88 -10.78 3.11
N VAL A 27 8.68 -10.57 2.06
CA VAL A 27 9.57 -11.60 1.55
C VAL A 27 10.68 -11.94 2.55
N ALA A 28 11.24 -10.95 3.26
CA ALA A 28 12.26 -11.20 4.27
C ALA A 28 11.77 -12.06 5.43
N VAL A 29 10.53 -11.87 5.89
CA VAL A 29 9.97 -12.65 7.01
C VAL A 29 9.48 -14.04 6.60
N TRP A 30 9.00 -14.20 5.37
CA TRP A 30 8.49 -15.47 4.85
C TRP A 30 9.60 -16.35 4.23
N MET A 31 10.64 -15.73 3.67
CA MET A 31 11.75 -16.41 3.01
C MET A 31 13.10 -15.90 3.53
N PRO A 32 13.41 -16.03 4.83
CA PRO A 32 14.63 -15.45 5.41
C PRO A 32 15.90 -16.00 4.75
N ALA A 33 16.87 -15.11 4.51
CA ALA A 33 18.18 -15.50 3.99
C ALA A 33 18.95 -16.28 5.07
N ARG A 34 19.34 -17.53 4.77
CA ARG A 34 20.09 -18.42 5.67
C ARG A 34 21.59 -18.54 5.33
N ALA A 35 22.02 -17.89 4.26
CA ALA A 35 23.39 -17.95 3.75
C ALA A 35 23.80 -16.58 3.18
N LYS A 36 25.12 -16.35 3.03
CA LYS A 36 25.66 -15.13 2.41
C LYS A 36 25.02 -14.89 1.03
N ALA A 37 24.65 -13.64 0.75
CA ALA A 37 23.86 -13.30 -0.42
C ALA A 37 24.65 -13.44 -1.73
N GLY A 38 24.46 -14.57 -2.42
CA GLY A 38 25.13 -14.88 -3.69
C GLY A 38 24.40 -14.37 -4.94
N ASN A 39 23.09 -14.11 -4.87
CA ASN A 39 22.26 -13.69 -6.01
C ASN A 39 21.23 -12.60 -5.65
N PHE A 40 20.56 -12.03 -6.65
CA PHE A 40 19.57 -10.96 -6.45
C PHE A 40 18.48 -11.32 -5.43
N VAL A 41 17.87 -12.50 -5.55
CA VAL A 41 16.78 -12.95 -4.65
C VAL A 41 17.28 -13.05 -3.21
N THR A 42 18.50 -13.56 -3.00
CA THR A 42 19.09 -13.62 -1.65
C THR A 42 19.35 -12.23 -1.07
N ARG A 43 19.70 -11.22 -1.88
CA ARG A 43 19.83 -9.84 -1.41
C ARG A 43 18.47 -9.22 -1.10
N PHE A 44 17.49 -9.43 -1.98
CA PHE A 44 16.14 -8.91 -1.84
C PHE A 44 15.47 -9.34 -0.52
N ARG A 45 15.68 -10.60 -0.12
CA ARG A 45 15.12 -11.20 1.12
C ARG A 45 16.00 -11.06 2.36
N ALA A 46 17.21 -10.52 2.25
CA ALA A 46 18.17 -10.38 3.36
C ALA A 46 18.03 -9.05 4.12
N VAL A 47 16.96 -8.30 3.89
CA VAL A 47 16.75 -7.01 4.55
C VAL A 47 16.34 -7.18 6.02
N PRO A 48 16.83 -6.34 6.94
CA PRO A 48 16.40 -6.38 8.33
C PRO A 48 14.93 -5.97 8.44
N SER A 49 14.03 -6.93 8.68
CA SER A 49 12.59 -6.68 8.62
C SER A 49 12.11 -5.62 9.63
N THR A 50 12.81 -5.45 10.76
CA THR A 50 12.50 -4.46 11.79
C THR A 50 12.72 -3.02 11.32
N SER A 51 13.68 -2.77 10.41
CA SER A 51 13.97 -1.42 9.93
C SER A 51 12.87 -0.84 9.04
N TYR A 52 12.05 -1.70 8.44
CA TYR A 52 10.96 -1.32 7.54
C TYR A 52 9.69 -0.90 8.28
N VAL A 53 9.55 -1.23 9.57
CA VAL A 53 8.30 -1.07 10.34
C VAL A 53 7.85 0.40 10.38
N ALA A 54 8.74 1.30 10.79
CA ALA A 54 8.44 2.73 10.86
C ALA A 54 8.16 3.31 9.46
N ALA A 55 8.97 2.93 8.47
CA ALA A 55 8.77 3.38 7.09
C ALA A 55 7.41 2.96 6.54
N ILE A 56 6.99 1.71 6.75
CA ILE A 56 5.69 1.20 6.31
C ILE A 56 4.54 1.95 6.99
N ILE A 57 4.60 2.16 8.31
CA ILE A 57 3.55 2.90 9.04
C ILE A 57 3.42 4.33 8.50
N VAL A 58 4.55 5.05 8.40
CA VAL A 58 4.55 6.45 7.93
C VAL A 58 4.06 6.53 6.48
N LEU A 59 4.60 5.70 5.59
CA LEU A 59 4.18 5.67 4.19
C LEU A 59 2.71 5.31 4.06
N TYR A 60 2.20 4.35 4.83
CA TYR A 60 0.78 3.98 4.82
C TYR A 60 -0.10 5.15 5.26
N VAL A 61 0.21 5.80 6.39
CA VAL A 61 -0.59 6.92 6.90
C VAL A 61 -0.57 8.10 5.93
N VAL A 62 0.61 8.48 5.41
CA VAL A 62 0.73 9.60 4.47
C VAL A 62 0.00 9.29 3.16
N THR A 63 0.19 8.10 2.59
CA THR A 63 -0.52 7.70 1.36
C THR A 63 -2.02 7.64 1.57
N PHE A 64 -2.50 7.14 2.72
CA PHE A 64 -3.92 7.12 3.08
C PHE A 64 -4.50 8.54 3.16
N VAL A 65 -3.87 9.46 3.89
CA VAL A 65 -4.35 10.85 4.03
C VAL A 65 -4.37 11.57 2.69
N MET A 66 -3.31 11.42 1.89
CA MET A 66 -3.28 11.99 0.54
C MET A 66 -4.33 11.35 -0.37
N GLY A 67 -4.54 10.04 -0.27
CA GLY A 67 -5.58 9.31 -1.00
C GLY A 67 -6.97 9.80 -0.65
N ALA A 68 -7.26 10.02 0.64
CA ALA A 68 -8.51 10.59 1.12
C ALA A 68 -8.74 12.02 0.59
N TRP A 69 -7.67 12.83 0.49
CA TRP A 69 -7.77 14.13 -0.17
C TRP A 69 -8.09 13.98 -1.65
N ILE A 70 -7.33 13.18 -2.40
CA ILE A 70 -7.56 12.93 -3.84
C ILE A 70 -8.97 12.36 -4.08
N TYR A 71 -9.48 11.55 -3.15
CA TYR A 71 -10.82 10.98 -3.20
C TYR A 71 -11.92 12.04 -3.28
N THR A 72 -11.74 13.20 -2.62
CA THR A 72 -12.69 14.31 -2.74
C THR A 72 -12.83 14.77 -4.19
N GLN A 73 -11.71 14.95 -4.90
CA GLN A 73 -11.71 15.34 -6.31
C GLN A 73 -12.26 14.23 -7.21
N TYR A 74 -11.98 12.95 -6.88
CA TYR A 74 -12.61 11.82 -7.56
C TYR A 74 -14.14 11.89 -7.45
N ARG A 75 -14.67 12.15 -6.26
CA ARG A 75 -16.12 12.12 -5.98
C ARG A 75 -16.88 13.18 -6.78
N PHE A 76 -16.31 14.38 -6.93
CA PHE A 76 -16.96 15.50 -7.62
C PHE A 76 -16.71 15.54 -9.14
N THR A 77 -15.64 14.90 -9.63
CA THR A 77 -15.26 14.99 -11.06
C THR A 77 -15.15 13.64 -11.74
N ALA A 78 -14.26 12.77 -11.27
CA ALA A 78 -13.93 11.50 -11.92
C ALA A 78 -15.14 10.59 -11.99
N ARG A 79 -15.84 10.48 -10.86
CA ARG A 79 -16.95 9.56 -10.71
C ARG A 79 -18.08 9.92 -11.66
N LEU A 80 -18.43 11.20 -11.74
CA LEU A 80 -19.48 11.67 -12.65
C LEU A 80 -19.14 11.30 -14.11
N ALA A 81 -17.91 11.55 -14.55
CA ALA A 81 -17.45 11.19 -15.89
C ALA A 81 -17.50 9.67 -16.13
N LEU A 82 -17.02 8.86 -15.17
CA LEU A 82 -17.03 7.40 -15.27
C LEU A 82 -18.45 6.83 -15.30
N GLU A 83 -19.38 7.40 -14.53
CA GLU A 83 -20.80 7.02 -14.53
C GLU A 83 -21.47 7.38 -15.86
N GLN A 84 -21.18 8.56 -16.42
CA GLN A 84 -21.65 8.96 -17.76
C GLN A 84 -21.13 8.03 -18.86
N LEU A 85 -19.89 7.56 -18.75
CA LEU A 85 -19.29 6.56 -19.65
C LEU A 85 -19.73 5.11 -19.33
N ARG A 86 -20.63 4.92 -18.36
CA ARG A 86 -21.15 3.62 -17.91
C ARG A 86 -20.08 2.65 -17.37
N PHE A 87 -18.96 3.16 -16.87
CA PHE A 87 -17.90 2.38 -16.23
C PHE A 87 -18.20 2.06 -14.75
N PHE A 88 -19.39 1.54 -14.48
CA PHE A 88 -19.89 1.27 -13.12
C PHE A 88 -19.03 0.27 -12.34
N LYS A 89 -18.43 -0.72 -13.04
CA LYS A 89 -17.50 -1.66 -12.40
C LYS A 89 -16.25 -0.95 -11.88
N THR A 90 -15.68 -0.05 -12.67
CA THR A 90 -14.52 0.76 -12.28
C THR A 90 -14.84 1.65 -11.08
N VAL A 91 -16.03 2.27 -11.08
CA VAL A 91 -16.52 3.04 -9.92
C VAL A 91 -16.65 2.15 -8.69
N GLY A 92 -17.33 1.01 -8.79
CA GLY A 92 -17.53 0.10 -7.65
C GLY A 92 -16.22 -0.43 -7.07
N VAL A 93 -15.28 -0.84 -7.92
CA VAL A 93 -13.96 -1.31 -7.47
C VAL A 93 -13.16 -0.17 -6.82
N PHE A 94 -13.30 1.06 -7.32
CA PHE A 94 -12.68 2.23 -6.72
C PHE A 94 -13.27 2.57 -5.34
N GLU A 95 -14.58 2.49 -5.16
CA GLU A 95 -15.21 2.70 -3.84
C GLU A 95 -14.81 1.57 -2.86
N MET A 96 -14.75 0.32 -3.35
CA MET A 96 -14.31 -0.82 -2.54
C MET A 96 -12.88 -0.65 -2.01
N LYS A 97 -11.94 -0.13 -2.82
CA LYS A 97 -10.56 0.06 -2.35
C LYS A 97 -10.46 1.05 -1.18
N GLU A 98 -11.38 2.00 -1.04
CA GLU A 98 -11.35 2.94 0.10
C GLU A 98 -11.65 2.20 1.41
N HIS A 99 -12.55 1.22 1.37
CA HIS A 99 -12.77 0.31 2.51
C HIS A 99 -11.55 -0.57 2.77
N VAL A 100 -10.92 -1.11 1.73
CA VAL A 100 -9.70 -1.93 1.85
C VAL A 100 -8.54 -1.12 2.47
N ALA A 101 -8.35 0.13 2.03
CA ALA A 101 -7.38 1.06 2.61
C ALA A 101 -7.69 1.38 4.08
N THR A 102 -8.96 1.54 4.43
CA THR A 102 -9.39 1.76 5.82
C THR A 102 -9.12 0.54 6.70
N ILE A 103 -9.35 -0.68 6.21
CA ILE A 103 -9.03 -1.91 6.93
C ILE A 103 -7.53 -1.96 7.25
N GLY A 104 -6.65 -1.67 6.28
CA GLY A 104 -5.22 -1.66 6.56
C GLY A 104 -4.82 -0.58 7.56
N LEU A 105 -5.47 0.58 7.57
CA LEU A 105 -5.26 1.62 8.59
C LEU A 105 -5.60 1.10 10.00
N ILE A 106 -6.73 0.39 10.14
CA ILE A 106 -7.17 -0.23 11.40
C ILE A 106 -6.19 -1.30 11.88
N VAL A 107 -5.50 -1.98 10.96
CA VAL A 107 -4.52 -3.03 11.28
C VAL A 107 -3.16 -2.48 11.73
N LEU A 108 -2.82 -1.24 11.38
CA LEU A 108 -1.50 -0.66 11.70
C LEU A 108 -1.12 -0.70 13.19
N PRO A 109 -2.02 -0.44 14.16
CA PRO A 109 -1.68 -0.55 15.58
C PRO A 109 -1.28 -1.97 15.98
N ALA A 110 -1.97 -3.00 15.46
CA ALA A 110 -1.63 -4.39 15.71
C ALA A 110 -0.29 -4.76 15.05
N TYR A 111 -0.07 -4.31 13.82
CA TYR A 111 1.21 -4.46 13.13
C TYR A 111 2.35 -3.84 13.95
N TRP A 112 2.20 -2.60 14.42
CA TRP A 112 3.18 -1.93 15.26
C TRP A 112 3.44 -2.68 16.57
N ALA A 113 2.38 -3.12 17.25
CA ALA A 113 2.48 -3.85 18.51
C ALA A 113 3.31 -5.15 18.36
N PHE A 114 3.05 -5.95 17.31
CA PHE A 114 3.78 -7.20 17.09
C PHE A 114 5.25 -7.00 16.69
N TRP A 115 5.59 -5.84 16.12
CA TRP A 115 6.93 -5.48 15.69
C TRP A 115 7.71 -4.62 16.69
N ARG A 116 7.09 -4.24 17.81
CA ARG A 116 7.73 -3.47 18.88
C ARG A 116 8.85 -4.28 19.52
N GLN A 117 10.01 -3.64 19.71
CA GLN A 117 11.16 -4.25 20.36
C GLN A 117 10.99 -4.28 21.89
N PRO A 118 11.50 -5.31 22.59
CA PRO A 118 12.18 -6.51 22.04
C PRO A 118 11.20 -7.50 21.38
N LEU A 119 11.64 -8.19 20.32
CA LEU A 119 10.79 -9.18 19.65
C LEU A 119 10.66 -10.46 20.47
N SER A 120 9.45 -10.79 20.91
CA SER A 120 9.15 -12.12 21.46
C SER A 120 9.03 -13.18 20.35
N GLU A 121 9.51 -14.39 20.63
CA GLU A 121 9.37 -15.57 19.77
C GLU A 121 7.92 -16.02 19.62
N ASP A 122 7.08 -15.78 20.63
CA ASP A 122 5.66 -16.16 20.64
C ASP A 122 4.86 -15.51 19.51
N TYR A 123 5.29 -14.31 19.09
CA TYR A 123 4.60 -13.51 18.06
C TYR A 123 5.23 -13.62 16.67
N VAL A 124 6.13 -14.58 16.41
CA VAL A 124 6.72 -14.78 15.08
C VAL A 124 5.64 -15.02 14.02
N GLY A 125 4.67 -15.90 14.30
CA GLY A 125 3.57 -16.18 13.39
C GLY A 125 2.69 -14.95 13.15
N ALA A 126 2.32 -14.24 14.22
CA ALA A 126 1.51 -13.02 14.15
C ALA A 126 2.18 -11.95 13.28
N ARG A 127 3.49 -11.69 13.47
CA ARG A 127 4.29 -10.75 12.64
C ARG A 127 4.25 -11.12 11.16
N LYS A 128 4.45 -12.39 10.81
CA LYS A 128 4.42 -12.86 9.42
C LYS A 128 3.04 -12.65 8.79
N SER A 129 1.99 -13.04 9.51
CA SER A 129 0.61 -12.96 9.03
C SER A 129 0.15 -11.52 8.86
N VAL A 130 0.38 -10.64 9.83
CA VAL A 130 -0.03 -9.22 9.73
C VAL A 130 0.73 -8.49 8.63
N THR A 131 2.02 -8.80 8.45
CA THR A 131 2.84 -8.21 7.37
C THR A 131 2.33 -8.65 6.00
N LEU A 132 1.99 -9.95 5.84
CA LEU A 132 1.43 -10.46 4.59
C LEU A 132 0.04 -9.86 4.31
N PHE A 133 -0.81 -9.73 5.32
CA PHE A 133 -2.12 -9.14 5.17
C PHE A 133 -2.05 -7.67 4.71
N LEU A 134 -1.17 -6.87 5.34
CA LEU A 134 -0.90 -5.51 4.88
C LEU A 134 -0.31 -5.48 3.47
N ALA A 135 0.58 -6.42 3.11
CA ALA A 135 1.12 -6.52 1.75
C ALA A 135 0.00 -6.72 0.72
N ILE A 136 -0.93 -7.65 0.97
CA ILE A 136 -2.08 -7.90 0.09
C ILE A 136 -2.95 -6.64 -0.05
N ILE A 137 -3.25 -5.96 1.05
CA ILE A 137 -4.02 -4.71 1.04
C ILE A 137 -3.32 -3.63 0.21
N VAL A 138 -2.02 -3.41 0.43
CA VAL A 138 -1.23 -2.40 -0.29
C VAL A 138 -1.17 -2.73 -1.78
N TRP A 139 -0.94 -3.98 -2.15
CA TRP A 139 -0.95 -4.43 -3.55
C TRP A 139 -2.31 -4.23 -4.22
N ALA A 140 -3.40 -4.61 -3.55
CA ALA A 140 -4.75 -4.44 -4.07
C ALA A 140 -5.08 -2.95 -4.30
N ASN A 141 -4.79 -2.09 -3.31
CA ASN A 141 -5.01 -0.64 -3.42
C ASN A 141 -4.18 -0.02 -4.55
N PHE A 142 -2.92 -0.41 -4.67
CA PHE A 142 -2.03 0.08 -5.73
C PHE A 142 -2.53 -0.30 -7.12
N LEU A 143 -2.84 -1.58 -7.35
CA LEU A 143 -3.32 -2.08 -8.64
C LEU A 143 -4.66 -1.44 -9.04
N ILE A 144 -5.62 -1.38 -8.11
CA ILE A 144 -6.91 -0.73 -8.36
C ILE A 144 -6.72 0.75 -8.68
N GLY A 145 -5.92 1.47 -7.89
CA GLY A 145 -5.64 2.88 -8.11
C GLY A 145 -4.98 3.14 -9.47
N HIS A 146 -4.01 2.30 -9.86
CA HIS A 146 -3.32 2.42 -11.14
C HIS A 146 -4.26 2.16 -12.33
N ILE A 147 -5.07 1.10 -12.28
CA ILE A 147 -6.04 0.77 -13.34
C ILE A 147 -7.09 1.88 -13.47
N ALA A 148 -7.65 2.35 -12.35
CA ALA A 148 -8.68 3.38 -12.36
C ALA A 148 -8.16 4.73 -12.92
N ASN A 149 -6.91 5.08 -12.58
CA ASN A 149 -6.27 6.27 -13.13
C ASN A 149 -6.07 6.16 -14.66
N ASN A 150 -5.69 4.99 -15.16
CA ASN A 150 -5.51 4.76 -16.60
C ASN A 150 -6.85 4.74 -17.36
N ALA A 151 -7.94 4.27 -16.73
CA ALA A 151 -9.27 4.23 -17.33
C ALA A 151 -9.88 5.63 -17.59
N ARG A 152 -9.52 6.64 -16.80
CA ARG A 152 -9.94 8.04 -17.01
C ARG A 152 -9.04 8.80 -18.00
N GLY A 153 -7.84 8.27 -18.26
CA GLY A 153 -6.71 9.03 -18.82
C GLY A 153 -6.13 9.98 -17.76
N PHE A 154 -4.81 10.16 -17.76
CA PHE A 154 -4.17 11.11 -16.83
C PHE A 154 -4.77 12.52 -17.00
N GLY A 155 -5.49 12.99 -15.98
CA GLY A 155 -5.82 14.41 -15.81
C GLY A 155 -6.72 15.06 -16.88
N SER A 156 -7.76 14.37 -17.35
CA SER A 156 -8.85 15.00 -18.10
C SER A 156 -9.80 15.83 -17.22
#